data_AF-A0AAE9NF43-F1
#
_entry.id   AF-A0AAE9NF43-F1
#
_cell.length_a   1.000
_cell.length_b   1.000
_cell.length_c   1.000
_cell.angle_alpha   90.00
_cell.angle_beta   90.00
_cell.angle_gamma   90.00
#
_symmetry.space_group_name_H-M   'P 1'
#
loop_
_entity.id
_entity.type
_entity.pdbx_description
1 polymer ?
#
loop_
_entity_poly.entity_id
_entity_poly.type
_entity_poly.pdbx_seq_one_letter_code
_entity_poly.pdbx_strand_id
1 'polypeptide(L)'
;MSEISTRDAARESARDATRDHAISVAAISSERAESDDNVWTRRLVLFLRVMALLSILKGLYHWAQVTGFVGGEDEAFENQSMAWQAATVYFAVIELVAAVGLWLATPWGAVVWLTTVVSMAVIELMFPGIYGGSLIVVGVEAAMLAAYLALAWMAARERPP
;
A
#
# COMPACT_ATOMS: atom_id res chain seq x y z
N MET A 1 50.21 50.02 8.94
CA MET A 1 49.21 49.82 7.87
C MET A 1 48.93 48.33 7.57
N SER A 2 49.88 47.40 7.82
CA SER A 2 49.69 45.95 7.60
C SER A 2 48.72 45.27 8.58
N GLU A 3 48.75 45.61 9.88
CA GLU A 3 47.89 44.93 10.88
C GLU A 3 46.38 45.15 10.71
N ILE A 4 45.98 46.29 10.14
CA ILE A 4 44.56 46.60 9.89
C ILE A 4 44.02 45.70 8.78
N SER A 5 44.80 45.52 7.70
CA SER A 5 44.44 44.65 6.57
C SER A 5 44.30 43.18 6.98
N THR A 6 45.16 42.69 7.89
CA THR A 6 45.08 41.31 8.40
C THR A 6 43.84 41.07 9.26
N ARG A 7 43.43 42.06 10.07
CA ARG A 7 42.23 41.96 10.90
C ARG A 7 40.94 41.98 10.08
N ASP A 8 40.91 42.75 9.00
CA ASP A 8 39.75 42.80 8.11
C ASP A 8 39.62 41.51 7.29
N ALA A 9 40.74 40.95 6.79
CA ALA A 9 40.74 39.64 6.11
C ALA A 9 40.27 38.49 7.04
N ALA A 10 40.69 38.49 8.31
CA ALA A 10 40.24 37.50 9.29
C ALA A 10 38.74 37.60 9.60
N ARG A 11 38.20 38.83 9.63
CA ARG A 11 36.76 39.07 9.83
C ARG A 11 35.92 38.64 8.63
N GLU A 12 36.45 38.82 7.42
CA GLU A 12 35.80 38.40 6.18
C GLU A 12 35.75 36.87 6.07
N SER A 13 36.86 36.19 6.35
CA SER A 13 36.92 34.73 6.39
C SER A 13 35.99 34.12 7.46
N ALA A 14 35.92 34.73 8.65
CA ALA A 14 35.01 34.26 9.70
C ALA A 14 33.51 34.44 9.32
N ARG A 15 33.18 35.54 8.61
CA ARG A 15 31.83 35.78 8.10
C ARG A 15 31.46 34.79 6.99
N ASP A 16 32.40 34.48 6.11
CA ASP A 16 32.19 33.54 5.01
C ASP A 16 31.96 32.12 5.54
N ALA A 17 32.80 31.67 6.49
CA ALA A 17 32.63 30.38 7.16
C ALA A 17 31.29 30.27 7.92
N THR A 18 30.84 31.36 8.57
CA THR A 18 29.55 31.40 9.25
C THR A 18 28.38 31.31 8.26
N ARG A 19 28.52 31.96 7.11
CA ARG A 19 27.52 31.96 6.04
C ARG A 19 27.40 30.59 5.39
N ASP A 20 28.53 29.95 5.06
CA ASP A 20 28.56 28.60 4.51
C ASP A 20 27.96 27.58 5.48
N HIS A 21 28.29 27.69 6.77
CA HIS A 21 27.70 26.85 7.80
C HIS A 21 26.17 27.07 7.91
N ALA A 22 25.70 28.32 7.84
CA ALA A 22 24.28 28.62 7.87
C ALA A 22 23.54 28.07 6.63
N ILE A 23 24.15 28.16 5.45
CA ILE A 23 23.60 27.60 4.20
C ILE A 23 23.55 26.07 4.28
N SER A 24 24.59 25.42 4.80
CA SER A 24 24.62 23.96 4.99
C SER A 24 23.57 23.48 5.98
N VAL A 25 23.40 24.15 7.12
CA VAL A 25 22.35 23.83 8.11
C VAL A 25 20.95 24.03 7.51
N ALA A 26 20.74 25.11 6.75
CA ALA A 26 19.48 25.36 6.06
C ALA A 26 19.18 24.27 5.02
N ALA A 27 20.16 23.87 4.22
CA ALA A 27 20.03 22.79 3.24
C ALA A 27 19.67 21.45 3.90
N ILE A 28 20.39 21.06 4.97
CA ILE A 28 20.10 19.84 5.73
C ILE A 28 18.71 19.87 6.36
N SER A 29 18.26 21.03 6.85
CA SER A 29 16.91 21.19 7.40
C SER A 29 15.81 21.09 6.34
N SER A 30 16.08 21.58 5.12
CA SER A 30 15.18 21.49 3.97
C SER A 30 15.08 20.07 3.45
N GLU A 31 16.21 19.36 3.31
CA GLU A 31 16.24 17.94 2.94
C GLU A 31 15.51 17.08 3.98
N ARG A 32 15.64 17.40 5.27
CA ARG A 32 14.93 16.67 6.33
C ARG A 32 13.42 16.89 6.25
N ALA A 33 12.97 18.13 6.07
CA ALA A 33 11.54 18.45 5.95
C ALA A 33 10.91 17.81 4.70
N GLU A 34 11.58 17.87 3.55
CA GLU A 34 11.11 17.25 2.30
C GLU A 34 11.12 15.71 2.38
N SER A 35 12.05 15.13 3.16
CA SER A 35 12.08 13.69 3.39
C SER A 35 10.88 13.21 4.21
N ASP A 36 10.51 13.93 5.27
CA ASP A 36 9.39 13.57 6.15
C ASP A 36 8.04 13.68 5.42
N ASP A 37 7.86 14.72 4.58
CA ASP A 37 6.65 14.92 3.76
C ASP A 37 6.46 13.82 2.70
N ASN A 38 7.51 13.07 2.34
CA ASN A 38 7.45 12.01 1.34
C ASN A 38 7.53 10.59 1.95
N VAL A 39 7.84 10.46 3.25
CA VAL A 39 7.98 9.15 3.91
C VAL A 39 6.66 8.38 3.92
N TRP A 40 5.55 9.01 4.24
CA TRP A 40 4.25 8.34 4.34
C TRP A 40 3.65 8.04 2.98
N THR A 41 3.78 8.95 2.01
CA THR A 41 3.45 8.66 0.60
C THR A 41 4.24 7.44 0.11
N ARG A 42 5.53 7.35 0.40
CA ARG A 42 6.36 6.19 0.04
C ARG A 42 5.92 4.90 0.76
N ARG A 43 5.55 4.99 2.05
CA ARG A 43 4.99 3.86 2.83
C ARG A 43 3.64 3.39 2.29
N LEU A 44 2.77 4.31 1.90
CA LEU A 44 1.48 4.02 1.27
C LEU A 44 1.70 3.27 -0.05
N VAL A 45 2.56 3.77 -0.93
CA VAL A 45 2.86 3.10 -2.20
C VAL A 45 3.48 1.71 -1.98
N LEU A 46 4.38 1.58 -0.99
CA LEU A 46 4.94 0.28 -0.63
C LEU A 46 3.84 -0.70 -0.17
N PHE A 47 2.94 -0.23 0.70
CA PHE A 47 1.79 -1.01 1.16
C PHE A 47 0.91 -1.45 -0.03
N LEU A 48 0.55 -0.53 -0.93
CA LEU A 48 -0.23 -0.84 -2.13
C LEU A 48 0.47 -1.88 -3.01
N ARG A 49 1.81 -1.85 -3.14
CA ARG A 49 2.57 -2.86 -3.90
C ARG A 49 2.57 -4.23 -3.23
N VAL A 50 2.73 -4.29 -1.92
CA VAL A 50 2.62 -5.56 -1.17
C VAL A 50 1.21 -6.13 -1.36
N MET A 51 0.19 -5.29 -1.23
CA MET A 51 -1.20 -5.68 -1.46
C MET A 51 -1.45 -6.15 -2.89
N ALA A 52 -0.87 -5.48 -3.88
CA ALA A 52 -0.96 -5.92 -5.27
C ALA A 52 -0.40 -7.33 -5.45
N LEU A 53 0.75 -7.65 -4.86
CA LEU A 53 1.32 -9.00 -4.92
C LEU A 53 0.42 -10.04 -4.25
N LEU A 54 -0.16 -9.71 -3.09
CA LEU A 54 -1.12 -10.59 -2.41
C LEU A 54 -2.37 -10.85 -3.27
N SER A 55 -2.91 -9.82 -3.91
CA SER A 55 -4.04 -9.95 -4.82
C SER A 55 -3.69 -10.76 -6.07
N ILE A 56 -2.46 -10.66 -6.61
CA ILE A 56 -2.01 -11.55 -7.70
C ILE A 56 -2.02 -13.00 -7.23
N LEU A 57 -1.42 -13.28 -6.06
CA LEU A 57 -1.37 -14.64 -5.52
C LEU A 57 -2.79 -15.20 -5.31
N LYS A 58 -3.69 -14.40 -4.73
CA LYS A 58 -5.08 -14.82 -4.48
C LYS A 58 -5.84 -15.03 -5.78
N GLY A 59 -5.74 -14.13 -6.75
CA GLY A 59 -6.37 -14.29 -8.07
C GLY A 59 -5.85 -15.52 -8.82
N LEU A 60 -4.53 -15.76 -8.80
CA LEU A 60 -3.92 -16.91 -9.44
C LEU A 60 -4.31 -18.24 -8.77
N TYR A 61 -4.46 -18.24 -7.44
CA TYR A 61 -4.96 -19.39 -6.70
C TYR A 61 -6.39 -19.78 -7.14
N HIS A 62 -7.30 -18.81 -7.28
CA HIS A 62 -8.64 -19.10 -7.79
C HIS A 62 -8.61 -19.54 -9.26
N TRP A 63 -7.73 -18.99 -10.10
CA TRP A 63 -7.52 -19.51 -11.46
C TRP A 63 -7.02 -20.96 -11.49
N ALA A 64 -6.14 -21.33 -10.56
CA ALA A 64 -5.67 -22.71 -10.44
C ALA A 64 -6.80 -23.67 -10.03
N GLN A 65 -7.75 -23.21 -9.21
CA GLN A 65 -8.97 -23.96 -8.91
C GLN A 65 -9.90 -24.09 -10.13
N VAL A 66 -10.14 -22.98 -10.86
CA VAL A 66 -11.00 -22.97 -12.06
C VAL A 66 -10.46 -23.89 -13.16
N THR A 67 -9.14 -23.92 -13.33
CA THR A 67 -8.49 -24.78 -14.33
C THR A 67 -8.35 -26.24 -13.89
N GLY A 68 -8.74 -26.57 -12.65
CA GLY A 68 -8.58 -27.92 -12.09
C GLY A 68 -7.13 -28.31 -11.83
N PHE A 69 -6.20 -27.35 -11.78
CA PHE A 69 -4.80 -27.61 -11.43
C PHE A 69 -4.63 -27.90 -9.93
N VAL A 70 -5.57 -27.43 -9.10
CA VAL A 70 -5.60 -27.61 -7.64
C VAL A 70 -6.93 -28.25 -7.24
N GLY A 71 -6.88 -29.42 -6.59
CA GLY A 71 -8.04 -30.16 -6.07
C GLY A 71 -8.17 -31.57 -6.68
N GLY A 72 -8.73 -32.52 -5.91
CA GLY A 72 -9.09 -33.86 -6.40
C GLY A 72 -10.44 -33.88 -7.14
N GLU A 73 -10.91 -35.05 -7.59
CA GLU A 73 -12.17 -35.16 -8.35
C GLU A 73 -13.39 -34.58 -7.61
N ASP A 74 -13.48 -34.74 -6.28
CA ASP A 74 -14.59 -34.22 -5.47
C ASP A 74 -14.54 -32.70 -5.23
N GLU A 75 -13.35 -32.10 -5.35
CA GLU A 75 -13.12 -30.65 -5.21
C GLU A 75 -13.09 -29.93 -6.57
N ALA A 76 -13.23 -30.69 -7.66
CA ALA A 76 -13.21 -30.16 -9.01
C ALA A 76 -14.26 -29.06 -9.17
N PHE A 77 -13.87 -27.96 -9.81
CA PHE A 77 -14.71 -26.78 -10.01
C PHE A 77 -16.09 -27.14 -10.57
N GLU A 78 -16.15 -28.09 -11.50
CA GLU A 78 -17.38 -28.54 -12.17
C GLU A 78 -18.34 -29.29 -11.22
N ASN A 79 -17.82 -29.91 -10.16
CA ASN A 79 -18.59 -30.67 -9.18
C ASN A 79 -19.12 -29.80 -8.01
N GLN A 80 -18.70 -28.54 -7.95
CA GLN A 80 -19.15 -27.59 -6.93
C GLN A 80 -20.49 -26.94 -7.29
N SER A 81 -21.17 -26.39 -6.29
CA SER A 81 -22.43 -25.66 -6.50
C SER A 81 -22.24 -24.44 -7.43
N MET A 82 -23.30 -24.08 -8.17
CA MET A 82 -23.29 -22.90 -9.06
C MET A 82 -22.88 -21.61 -8.33
N ALA A 83 -23.27 -21.46 -7.05
CA ALA A 83 -22.91 -20.30 -6.24
C ALA A 83 -21.40 -20.24 -5.96
N TRP A 84 -20.79 -21.38 -5.65
CA TRP A 84 -19.35 -21.50 -5.41
C TRP A 84 -18.54 -21.23 -6.69
N GLN A 85 -18.98 -21.77 -7.82
CA GLN A 85 -18.36 -21.53 -9.12
C GLN A 85 -18.37 -20.04 -9.49
N ALA A 86 -19.52 -19.38 -9.33
CA ALA A 86 -19.66 -17.95 -9.60
C ALA A 86 -18.76 -17.09 -8.69
N ALA A 87 -18.69 -17.41 -7.40
CA ALA A 87 -17.81 -16.71 -6.46
C ALA A 87 -16.33 -16.89 -6.81
N THR A 88 -15.91 -18.11 -7.14
CA THR A 88 -14.53 -18.42 -7.52
C THR A 88 -14.10 -17.66 -8.77
N VAL A 89 -14.94 -17.66 -9.82
CA VAL A 89 -14.68 -16.90 -11.06
C VAL A 89 -14.64 -15.40 -10.79
N TYR A 90 -15.56 -14.89 -9.95
CA TYR A 90 -15.57 -13.49 -9.56
C TYR A 90 -14.25 -13.09 -8.89
N PHE A 91 -13.80 -13.83 -7.86
CA PHE A 91 -12.55 -13.57 -7.16
C PHE A 91 -11.31 -13.73 -8.05
N ALA A 92 -11.30 -14.73 -8.93
CA ALA A 92 -10.20 -14.95 -9.88
C ALA A 92 -9.95 -13.72 -10.78
N VAL A 93 -11.01 -13.02 -11.18
CA VAL A 93 -10.89 -11.83 -12.03
C VAL A 93 -10.65 -10.57 -11.21
N ILE A 94 -11.49 -10.31 -10.20
CA ILE A 94 -11.48 -9.03 -9.50
C ILE A 94 -10.20 -8.81 -8.68
N GLU A 95 -9.60 -9.87 -8.11
CA GLU A 95 -8.31 -9.77 -7.42
C GLU A 95 -7.18 -9.38 -8.37
N LEU A 96 -7.16 -9.90 -9.61
CA LEU A 96 -6.17 -9.48 -10.60
C LEU A 96 -6.38 -8.02 -11.05
N VAL A 97 -7.63 -7.58 -11.19
CA VAL A 97 -7.96 -6.19 -11.51
C VAL A 97 -7.54 -5.25 -10.37
N ALA A 98 -7.83 -5.62 -9.13
CA ALA A 98 -7.37 -4.92 -7.93
C ALA A 98 -5.84 -4.81 -7.92
N ALA A 99 -5.13 -5.91 -8.19
CA ALA A 99 -3.68 -5.92 -8.21
C ALA A 99 -3.08 -4.95 -9.21
N VAL A 100 -3.62 -4.88 -10.43
CA VAL A 100 -3.15 -3.92 -11.46
C VAL A 100 -3.32 -2.49 -10.96
N GLY A 101 -4.50 -2.15 -10.43
CA GLY A 101 -4.77 -0.80 -9.94
C GLY A 101 -3.92 -0.41 -8.73
N LEU A 102 -3.71 -1.35 -7.80
CA LEU A 102 -2.86 -1.18 -6.62
C LEU A 102 -1.37 -1.05 -7.00
N TRP A 103 -0.90 -1.84 -7.96
CA TRP A 103 0.48 -1.77 -8.43
C TRP A 103 0.81 -0.42 -9.06
N LEU A 104 -0.13 0.14 -9.82
CA LEU A 104 -0.03 1.47 -10.40
C LEU A 104 -0.27 2.60 -9.37
N ALA A 105 -0.57 2.27 -8.11
CA ALA A 105 -0.95 3.21 -7.06
C ALA A 105 -2.07 4.17 -7.48
N THR A 106 -3.04 3.66 -8.24
CA THR A 106 -4.16 4.45 -8.75
C THR A 106 -5.36 4.39 -7.79
N PRO A 107 -6.13 5.48 -7.65
CA PRO A 107 -7.27 5.50 -6.72
C PRO A 107 -8.35 4.45 -7.02
N TRP A 108 -8.56 4.10 -8.29
CA TRP A 108 -9.55 3.09 -8.68
C TRP A 108 -9.16 1.69 -8.21
N GLY A 109 -7.87 1.37 -8.18
CA GLY A 109 -7.38 0.07 -7.71
C GLY A 109 -7.70 -0.18 -6.24
N ALA A 110 -7.58 0.85 -5.41
CA ALA A 110 -7.95 0.76 -4.00
C ALA A 110 -9.45 0.52 -3.81
N VAL A 111 -10.31 1.15 -4.63
CA VAL A 111 -11.76 0.90 -4.59
C VAL A 111 -12.07 -0.55 -4.95
N VAL A 112 -11.48 -1.08 -6.03
CA VAL A 112 -11.68 -2.47 -6.43
C VAL A 112 -11.19 -3.43 -5.34
N TRP A 113 -10.00 -3.20 -4.78
CA TRP A 113 -9.48 -3.99 -3.68
C TRP A 113 -10.40 -3.98 -2.45
N LEU A 114 -10.93 -2.82 -2.06
CA LEU A 114 -11.88 -2.72 -0.95
C LEU A 114 -13.16 -3.53 -1.24
N THR A 115 -13.63 -3.56 -2.48
CA THR A 115 -14.77 -4.41 -2.83
C THR A 115 -14.44 -5.89 -2.70
N THR A 116 -13.22 -6.34 -3.01
CA THR A 116 -12.85 -7.76 -2.84
C THR A 116 -12.84 -8.16 -1.36
N VAL A 117 -12.29 -7.29 -0.50
CA VAL A 117 -12.30 -7.45 0.96
C VAL A 117 -13.73 -7.53 1.49
N VAL A 118 -14.60 -6.60 1.10
CA VAL A 118 -16.00 -6.62 1.53
C VAL A 118 -16.73 -7.86 1.02
N SER A 119 -16.53 -8.24 -0.24
CA SER A 119 -17.15 -9.44 -0.82
C SER A 119 -16.71 -10.71 -0.11
N MET A 120 -15.43 -10.82 0.28
CA MET A 120 -14.93 -11.97 1.04
C MET A 120 -15.60 -12.04 2.41
N ALA A 121 -15.61 -10.94 3.16
CA ALA A 121 -16.31 -10.87 4.44
C ALA A 121 -17.79 -11.24 4.30
N VAL A 122 -18.49 -10.74 3.28
CA VAL A 122 -19.90 -11.09 3.02
C VAL A 122 -20.07 -12.59 2.77
N ILE A 123 -19.21 -13.20 1.95
CA ILE A 123 -19.31 -14.63 1.62
C ILE A 123 -19.03 -15.50 2.85
N GLU A 124 -18.05 -15.13 3.68
CA GLU A 124 -17.75 -15.86 4.92
C GLU A 124 -18.87 -15.74 5.97
N LEU A 125 -19.50 -14.57 6.09
CA LEU A 125 -20.61 -14.34 7.01
C LEU A 125 -21.94 -14.93 6.52
N MET A 126 -22.22 -14.88 5.22
CA MET A 126 -23.49 -15.31 4.65
C MET A 126 -23.50 -16.81 4.29
N PHE A 127 -22.32 -17.39 3.99
CA PHE A 127 -22.15 -18.82 3.68
C PHE A 127 -21.11 -19.50 4.58
N PRO A 128 -21.25 -19.43 5.92
CA PRO A 128 -20.27 -19.99 6.85
C PRO A 128 -20.10 -21.50 6.71
N GLY A 129 -21.15 -22.21 6.27
CA GLY A 129 -21.14 -23.66 6.06
C GLY A 129 -20.39 -24.13 4.80
N ILE A 130 -20.08 -23.23 3.85
CA ILE A 130 -19.35 -23.59 2.61
C ILE A 130 -17.88 -23.13 2.66
N TYR A 131 -17.59 -22.02 3.33
CA TYR A 131 -16.25 -21.42 3.36
C TYR A 131 -15.55 -21.47 4.73
N GLY A 132 -16.14 -22.14 5.73
CA GLY A 132 -15.46 -22.49 6.99
C GLY A 132 -15.63 -21.50 8.15
N GLY A 133 -16.34 -20.38 7.97
CA GLY A 133 -16.76 -19.50 9.07
C GLY A 133 -15.61 -18.95 9.93
N SER A 134 -14.45 -18.67 9.32
CA SER A 134 -13.28 -18.21 10.06
C SER A 134 -13.38 -16.72 10.40
N LEU A 135 -13.87 -16.41 11.61
CA LEU A 135 -13.85 -15.06 12.19
C LEU A 135 -12.44 -14.41 12.16
N ILE A 136 -11.38 -15.23 12.03
CA ILE A 136 -10.00 -14.77 11.90
C ILE A 136 -9.78 -14.09 10.54
N VAL A 137 -10.33 -14.61 9.45
CA VAL A 137 -10.16 -14.00 8.11
C VAL A 137 -10.87 -12.66 8.05
N VAL A 138 -12.13 -12.60 8.50
CA VAL A 138 -12.86 -11.33 8.69
C VAL A 138 -12.08 -10.34 9.57
N GLY A 139 -11.47 -10.82 10.66
CA GLY A 139 -10.66 -9.98 11.54
C GLY A 139 -9.40 -9.42 10.87
N VAL A 140 -8.68 -10.24 10.09
CA VAL A 140 -7.50 -9.82 9.31
C VAL A 140 -7.90 -8.81 8.24
N GLU A 141 -9.01 -9.05 7.54
CA GLU A 141 -9.54 -8.15 6.52
C GLU A 141 -9.93 -6.78 7.10
N ALA A 142 -10.64 -6.79 8.24
CA ALA A 142 -10.98 -5.56 8.96
C ALA A 142 -9.73 -4.81 9.42
N ALA A 143 -8.70 -5.52 9.91
CA ALA A 143 -7.44 -4.90 10.31
C ALA A 143 -6.68 -4.29 9.12
N MET A 144 -6.67 -4.96 7.97
CA MET A 144 -6.06 -4.44 6.75
C MET A 144 -6.79 -3.21 6.21
N LEU A 145 -8.12 -3.22 6.27
CA LEU A 145 -8.95 -2.08 5.89
C LEU A 145 -8.71 -0.88 6.82
N ALA A 146 -8.63 -1.12 8.13
CA ALA A 146 -8.29 -0.08 9.11
C ALA A 146 -6.88 0.49 8.88
N ALA A 147 -5.90 -0.36 8.58
CA ALA A 147 -4.53 0.07 8.26
C ALA A 147 -4.49 0.92 6.99
N TYR A 148 -5.23 0.52 5.94
CA TYR A 148 -5.36 1.30 4.71
C TYR A 148 -5.97 2.69 4.98
N LEU A 149 -7.07 2.75 5.72
CA LEU A 149 -7.72 4.01 6.07
C LEU A 149 -6.80 4.93 6.90
N ALA A 150 -6.07 4.36 7.86
CA ALA A 150 -5.12 5.12 8.66
C ALA A 150 -4.00 5.70 7.79
N LEU A 151 -3.42 4.91 6.89
CA LEU A 151 -2.35 5.35 5.97
C LEU A 151 -2.87 6.40 4.97
N ALA A 152 -4.05 6.19 4.39
CA ALA A 152 -4.67 7.13 3.47
C ALA A 152 -4.98 8.48 4.15
N TRP A 153 -5.44 8.44 5.40
CA TRP A 153 -5.72 9.65 6.18
C TRP A 153 -4.44 10.40 6.58
N MET A 154 -3.38 9.69 6.97
CA MET A 154 -2.08 10.29 7.26
C MET A 154 -1.47 10.93 6.00
N ALA A 155 -1.48 10.22 4.86
CA ALA A 155 -1.00 10.77 3.59
C ALA A 155 -1.81 11.97 3.08
N ALA A 156 -3.12 12.03 3.38
CA ALA A 156 -3.96 13.18 3.06
C ALA A 156 -3.62 14.42 3.90
N ARG A 157 -3.07 14.24 5.12
CA ARG A 157 -2.66 15.35 5.99
C ARG A 157 -1.37 16.03 5.56
N GLU A 158 -0.54 15.36 4.75
CA GLU A 158 0.70 15.91 4.19
C GLU A 158 0.47 16.85 3.00
N ARG A 159 -0.74 16.89 2.44
CA ARG A 159 -1.09 17.82 1.36
C ARG A 159 -1.90 18.98 1.95
N PRO A 160 -1.27 20.10 2.35
CA PRO A 160 -2.03 21.29 2.66
C PRO A 160 -2.78 21.77 1.39
N PRO A 161 -4.00 22.32 1.53
CA PRO A 161 -4.77 22.86 0.41
C PRO A 161 -4.09 24.09 -0.24
#